data_AF-A0A7S3FBP8-F1
#
_entry.id   AF-A0A7S3FBP8-F1
#
_cell.length_a   1.000
_cell.length_b   1.000
_cell.length_c   1.000
_cell.angle_alpha   90.00
_cell.angle_beta   90.00
_cell.angle_gamma   90.00
#
_symmetry.space_group_name_H-M   'P 1'
#
loop_
_entity.id
_entity.type
_entity.pdbx_description
1 polymer ?
#
loop_
_entity_poly.entity_id
_entity_poly.type
_entity_poly.pdbx_seq_one_letter_code
_entity_poly.pdbx_strand_id
1 'polypeptide(L)'
;WLKAAVQCEMRQFGLHAGRFVVVHVRISDEKKAERGSQLPSLSAYFPVVASVLDRLNSTQLFLQTATPVALQRVTDWCKQRGATLSYTQNQRTEHDLWVVGKREDRSGERASVVAQSVNAIIASRSEVFISPGASMWTIFVQGLMHRLDGHRMAKATASQSSRLLAEVHRLPTAYPPPSNHSAAKHGKRRASHA
;
A
#
# COMPACT_ATOMS: atom_id res chain seq x y z
N TRP A 1 9.62 -18.17 -16.20
CA TRP A 1 9.74 -18.41 -14.74
C TRP A 1 8.94 -17.40 -13.92
N LEU A 2 9.07 -16.08 -14.10
CA LEU A 2 8.37 -15.07 -13.28
C LEU A 2 6.83 -15.24 -13.25
N LYS A 3 6.21 -15.51 -14.41
CA LYS A 3 4.76 -15.82 -14.48
C LYS A 3 4.36 -17.02 -13.60
N ALA A 4 5.20 -18.05 -13.55
CA ALA A 4 4.95 -19.24 -12.73
C ALA A 4 5.10 -18.93 -11.24
N ALA A 5 6.11 -18.13 -10.85
CA ALA A 5 6.26 -17.66 -9.48
C ALA A 5 5.04 -16.86 -9.01
N VAL A 6 4.55 -15.91 -9.81
CA VAL A 6 3.33 -15.16 -9.53
C VAL A 6 2.12 -16.09 -9.37
N GLN A 7 1.95 -17.06 -10.27
CA GLN A 7 0.85 -18.03 -10.18
C GLN A 7 0.96 -18.91 -8.94
N CYS A 8 2.16 -19.27 -8.53
CA CYS A 8 2.41 -20.03 -7.30
C CYS A 8 1.95 -19.25 -6.07
N GLU A 9 2.43 -18.01 -5.91
CA GLU A 9 2.05 -17.11 -4.82
C GLU A 9 0.55 -16.84 -4.78
N MET A 10 -0.05 -16.49 -5.93
CA MET A 10 -1.49 -16.25 -5.99
C MET A 10 -2.30 -17.49 -5.61
N ARG A 11 -1.91 -18.70 -6.04
CA ARG A 11 -2.61 -19.94 -5.68
C ARG A 11 -2.45 -20.31 -4.21
N GLN A 12 -1.26 -20.14 -3.65
CA GLN A 12 -0.98 -20.40 -2.24
C GLN A 12 -1.91 -19.61 -1.32
N PHE A 13 -2.26 -18.39 -1.73
CA PHE A 13 -3.13 -17.49 -0.96
C PHE A 13 -4.58 -17.44 -1.47
N GLY A 14 -4.97 -18.27 -2.45
CA GLY A 14 -6.32 -18.25 -3.02
C GLY A 14 -6.69 -16.93 -3.73
N LEU A 15 -5.70 -16.19 -4.20
CA LEU A 15 -5.89 -14.92 -4.89
C LEU A 15 -6.30 -15.15 -6.34
N HIS A 16 -7.43 -14.56 -6.73
CA HIS A 16 -7.91 -14.53 -8.11
C HIS A 16 -7.84 -13.09 -8.64
N ALA A 17 -7.38 -12.92 -9.89
CA ALA A 17 -7.27 -11.58 -10.49
C ALA A 17 -8.60 -10.82 -10.41
N GLY A 18 -8.54 -9.54 -10.00
CA GLY A 18 -9.72 -8.67 -9.82
C GLY A 18 -10.60 -8.98 -8.61
N ARG A 19 -10.19 -9.86 -7.68
CA ARG A 19 -11.00 -10.25 -6.51
C ARG A 19 -10.36 -9.93 -5.16
N PHE A 20 -9.31 -9.12 -5.15
CA PHE A 20 -8.59 -8.74 -3.94
C PHE A 20 -8.11 -7.31 -4.03
N VAL A 21 -7.90 -6.71 -2.87
CA VAL A 21 -7.31 -5.38 -2.70
C VAL A 21 -5.84 -5.53 -2.39
N VAL A 22 -5.00 -4.67 -2.97
CA VAL A 22 -3.60 -4.55 -2.58
C VAL A 22 -3.40 -3.25 -1.82
N VAL A 23 -2.67 -3.34 -0.71
CA VAL A 23 -2.18 -2.18 0.03
C VAL A 23 -0.67 -2.18 0.07
N HIS A 24 -0.07 -1.07 -0.41
CA HIS A 24 1.35 -0.82 -0.30
C HIS A 24 1.63 0.16 0.84
N VAL A 25 2.21 -0.37 1.91
CA VAL A 25 2.55 0.36 3.12
C VAL A 25 4.03 0.66 3.12
N ARG A 26 4.33 1.97 3.08
CA ARG A 26 5.69 2.49 3.14
C ARG A 26 5.91 3.19 4.48
N ILE A 27 6.72 2.57 5.34
CA ILE A 27 7.16 3.11 6.62
C ILE A 27 8.68 2.99 6.65
N SER A 28 9.38 4.03 7.07
CA SER A 28 10.79 3.95 7.44
C SER A 28 11.07 5.03 8.47
N ASP A 29 11.80 4.67 9.52
CA ASP A 29 12.19 5.61 10.55
C ASP A 29 13.23 6.61 10.00
N GLU A 30 14.10 6.20 9.07
CA GLU A 30 14.98 7.12 8.32
C GLU A 30 14.17 8.11 7.47
N LYS A 31 13.11 7.65 6.79
CA LYS A 31 12.26 8.51 5.95
C LYS A 31 11.44 9.50 6.78
N LYS A 32 11.07 9.14 8.01
CA LYS A 32 10.49 10.08 8.97
C LYS A 32 11.48 11.18 9.33
N ALA A 33 12.75 10.83 9.53
CA ALA A 33 13.80 11.81 9.84
C ALA A 33 14.16 12.70 8.63
N GLU A 34 14.21 12.14 7.42
CA GLU A 34 14.60 12.85 6.19
C GLU A 34 13.48 13.66 5.53
N ARG A 35 12.23 13.17 5.60
CA ARG A 35 11.09 13.71 4.83
C ARG A 35 9.88 14.07 5.69
N GLY A 36 10.01 13.99 7.01
CA GLY A 36 8.96 14.42 7.95
C GLY A 36 7.60 13.77 7.65
N SER A 37 6.57 14.62 7.55
CA SER A 37 5.16 14.25 7.40
C SER A 37 4.75 13.72 6.02
N GLN A 38 5.65 13.62 5.04
CA GLN A 38 5.29 13.34 3.63
C GLN A 38 4.77 11.92 3.35
N LEU A 39 4.85 11.00 4.30
CA LEU A 39 4.29 9.65 4.17
C LEU A 39 3.09 9.49 5.12
N PRO A 40 1.99 8.87 4.65
CA PRO A 40 0.84 8.61 5.49
C PRO A 40 1.23 7.70 6.67
N SER A 41 0.70 8.01 7.85
CA SER A 41 0.84 7.11 9.00
C SER A 41 0.10 5.79 8.72
N LEU A 42 0.54 4.70 9.35
CA LEU A 42 -0.08 3.39 9.15
C LEU A 42 -1.59 3.39 9.48
N SER A 43 -2.00 4.15 10.49
CA SER A 43 -3.41 4.29 10.86
C SER A 43 -4.26 4.92 9.77
N ALA A 44 -3.68 5.74 8.88
CA ALA A 44 -4.42 6.37 7.78
C ALA A 44 -4.87 5.36 6.71
N TYR A 45 -4.23 4.19 6.62
CA TYR A 45 -4.59 3.15 5.67
C TYR A 45 -5.88 2.43 6.06
N PHE A 46 -6.09 2.17 7.36
CA PHE A 46 -7.16 1.27 7.80
C PHE A 46 -8.57 1.73 7.43
N PRO A 47 -8.97 3.01 7.58
CA PRO A 47 -10.29 3.47 7.16
C PRO A 47 -10.51 3.33 5.65
N VAL A 48 -9.46 3.58 4.85
CA VAL A 48 -9.52 3.47 3.39
C VAL A 48 -9.61 2.03 2.96
N VAL A 49 -8.77 1.14 3.53
CA VAL A 49 -8.83 -0.29 3.26
C VAL A 49 -10.20 -0.87 3.65
N ALA A 50 -10.73 -0.50 4.81
CA ALA A 50 -12.07 -0.90 5.26
C ALA A 50 -13.15 -0.50 4.25
N SER A 51 -13.21 0.78 3.89
CA SER A 51 -14.18 1.32 2.94
C SER A 51 -14.11 0.62 1.58
N VAL A 52 -12.90 0.37 1.07
CA VAL A 52 -12.72 -0.33 -0.21
C VAL A 52 -13.16 -1.78 -0.13
N LEU A 53 -12.79 -2.52 0.92
CA LEU A 53 -13.19 -3.91 1.10
C LEU A 53 -14.71 -4.04 1.19
N ASP A 54 -15.38 -3.16 1.95
CA ASP A 54 -16.84 -3.14 2.10
C ASP A 54 -17.53 -2.85 0.77
N ARG A 55 -17.08 -1.81 0.06
CA ARG A 55 -17.62 -1.42 -1.25
C ARG A 55 -17.51 -2.54 -2.29
N LEU A 56 -16.44 -3.34 -2.22
CA LEU A 56 -16.19 -4.46 -3.13
C LEU A 56 -16.78 -5.79 -2.65
N ASN A 57 -17.38 -5.83 -1.45
CA ASN A 57 -17.78 -7.07 -0.78
C ASN A 57 -16.66 -8.13 -0.80
N SER A 58 -15.43 -7.71 -0.50
CA SER A 58 -14.24 -8.58 -0.49
C SER A 58 -13.62 -8.62 0.90
N THR A 59 -13.07 -9.78 1.25
CA THR A 59 -12.29 -9.98 2.48
C THR A 59 -10.80 -10.19 2.19
N GLN A 60 -10.38 -10.13 0.93
CA GLN A 60 -9.04 -10.50 0.51
C GLN A 60 -8.13 -9.26 0.41
N LEU A 61 -7.13 -9.18 1.29
CA LEU A 61 -6.14 -8.11 1.31
C LEU A 61 -4.74 -8.68 1.06
N PHE A 62 -4.03 -8.09 0.11
CA PHE A 62 -2.62 -8.38 -0.15
C PHE A 62 -1.74 -7.21 0.27
N LEU A 63 -0.78 -7.46 1.16
CA LEU A 63 0.10 -6.43 1.71
C LEU A 63 1.47 -6.43 1.04
N GLN A 64 1.89 -5.23 0.64
CA GLN A 64 3.22 -4.90 0.16
C GLN A 64 3.92 -3.99 1.16
N THR A 65 4.93 -4.49 1.86
CA THR A 65 5.74 -3.69 2.78
C THR A 65 7.12 -4.29 2.97
N ALA A 66 8.12 -3.42 3.18
CA ALA A 66 9.46 -3.80 3.61
C ALA A 66 9.60 -3.92 5.13
N THR A 67 8.65 -3.40 5.91
CA THR A 67 8.82 -3.25 7.37
C THR A 67 8.07 -4.31 8.18
N PRO A 68 8.72 -4.95 9.18
CA PRO A 68 8.06 -5.93 10.05
C PRO A 68 6.88 -5.35 10.86
N VAL A 69 7.03 -4.13 11.38
CA VAL A 69 5.98 -3.47 12.20
C VAL A 69 4.70 -3.23 11.41
N ALA A 70 4.80 -2.86 10.12
CA ALA A 70 3.63 -2.73 9.26
C ALA A 70 2.92 -4.06 9.08
N LEU A 71 3.68 -5.13 8.81
CA LEU A 71 3.11 -6.47 8.66
C LEU A 71 2.37 -6.91 9.91
N GLN A 72 2.96 -6.74 11.09
CA GLN A 72 2.33 -7.13 12.35
C GLN A 72 1.00 -6.40 12.56
N ARG A 73 0.99 -5.06 12.45
CA ARG A 73 -0.23 -4.27 12.70
C ARG A 73 -1.34 -4.53 11.68
N VAL A 74 -0.99 -4.73 10.41
CA VAL A 74 -1.97 -5.09 9.37
C VAL A 74 -2.52 -6.49 9.63
N THR A 75 -1.69 -7.42 10.11
CA THR A 75 -2.13 -8.77 10.50
C THR A 75 -3.16 -8.71 11.62
N ASP A 76 -2.87 -7.97 12.69
CA ASP A 76 -3.78 -7.84 13.83
C ASP A 76 -5.10 -7.17 13.41
N TRP A 77 -5.02 -6.13 12.58
CA TRP A 77 -6.19 -5.46 12.04
C TRP A 77 -7.06 -6.40 11.17
N CYS A 78 -6.44 -7.18 10.28
CA CYS A 78 -7.17 -8.15 9.46
C CYS A 78 -7.87 -9.21 10.30
N LYS A 79 -7.21 -9.72 11.36
CA LYS A 79 -7.82 -10.67 12.31
C LYS A 79 -9.06 -10.08 12.97
N GLN A 80 -8.98 -8.84 13.46
CA GLN A 80 -10.11 -8.15 14.10
C GLN A 80 -11.29 -7.95 13.13
N ARG A 81 -11.01 -7.71 11.85
CA ARG A 81 -12.03 -7.49 10.81
C ARG A 81 -12.58 -8.76 10.18
N GLY A 82 -11.95 -9.92 10.41
CA GLY A 82 -12.25 -11.14 9.66
C GLY A 82 -11.83 -11.06 8.19
N ALA A 83 -10.79 -10.26 7.88
CA ALA A 83 -10.20 -10.20 6.54
C ALA A 83 -9.04 -11.21 6.41
N THR A 84 -8.89 -11.79 5.23
CA THR A 84 -7.78 -12.67 4.87
C THR A 84 -6.59 -11.82 4.41
N LEU A 85 -5.48 -11.91 5.13
CA LEU A 85 -4.24 -11.23 4.78
C LEU A 85 -3.29 -12.16 4.01
N SER A 86 -2.75 -11.67 2.91
CA SER A 86 -1.72 -12.33 2.10
C SER A 86 -0.52 -11.39 1.91
N TYR A 87 0.69 -11.93 1.77
CA TYR A 87 1.91 -11.16 1.52
C TYR A 87 3.03 -12.08 1.02
N THR A 88 3.99 -11.55 0.26
CA THR A 88 5.18 -12.32 -0.12
C THR A 88 6.09 -12.59 1.06
N GLN A 89 6.73 -13.75 1.11
CA GLN A 89 7.78 -14.06 2.08
C GLN A 89 9.14 -13.47 1.67
N ASN A 90 9.23 -12.15 1.57
CA ASN A 90 10.51 -11.46 1.38
C ASN A 90 11.18 -11.15 2.74
N GLN A 91 12.51 -11.08 2.74
CA GLN A 91 13.24 -10.52 3.88
C GLN A 91 12.77 -9.08 4.11
N ARG A 92 12.54 -8.75 5.37
CA ARG A 92 12.07 -7.44 5.81
C ARG A 92 13.12 -6.81 6.71
N THR A 93 13.29 -5.51 6.59
CA THR A 93 14.26 -4.73 7.37
C THR A 93 13.55 -3.56 8.02
N GLU A 94 14.16 -3.00 9.06
CA GLU A 94 13.67 -1.78 9.70
C GLU A 94 13.73 -0.60 8.71
N HIS A 95 14.74 -0.62 7.84
CA HIS A 95 14.85 0.28 6.70
C HIS A 95 13.83 -0.10 5.62
N ASP A 96 13.26 0.90 4.93
CA ASP A 96 12.38 0.71 3.76
C ASP A 96 13.19 0.31 2.52
N LEU A 97 13.95 -0.77 2.67
CA LEU A 97 14.81 -1.36 1.67
C LEU A 97 14.16 -2.66 1.22
N TRP A 98 13.68 -2.64 -0.02
CA TRP A 98 13.22 -3.84 -0.69
C TRP A 98 14.40 -4.68 -1.21
N VAL A 99 15.59 -4.07 -1.32
CA VAL A 99 16.87 -4.71 -1.67
C VAL A 99 17.67 -4.93 -0.39
N VAL A 100 17.69 -6.18 0.07
CA VAL A 100 18.48 -6.60 1.23
C VAL A 100 19.55 -7.58 0.72
N GLY A 101 20.80 -7.18 0.83
CA GLY A 101 21.96 -7.96 0.41
C GLY A 101 23.22 -7.15 0.69
N LYS A 102 24.27 -7.81 1.16
CA LYS A 102 25.60 -7.17 1.17
C LYS A 102 25.97 -6.89 -0.28
N ARG A 103 26.56 -5.74 -0.57
CA ARG A 103 27.00 -5.32 -1.91
C ARG A 103 27.91 -6.35 -2.61
N GLU A 104 28.50 -7.25 -1.82
CA GLU A 104 29.40 -8.34 -2.24
C GLU A 104 28.64 -9.62 -2.65
N ASP A 105 27.38 -9.80 -2.22
CA ASP A 105 26.57 -10.97 -2.54
C ASP A 105 25.39 -10.61 -3.44
N ARG A 106 25.64 -10.72 -4.75
CA ARG A 106 24.64 -10.50 -5.82
C ARG A 106 23.41 -11.41 -5.73
N SER A 107 23.42 -12.45 -4.89
CA SER A 107 22.27 -13.34 -4.71
C SER A 107 21.11 -12.66 -3.95
N GLY A 108 21.41 -11.83 -2.96
CA GLY A 108 20.40 -11.05 -2.21
C GLY A 108 19.72 -9.99 -3.08
N GLU A 109 20.49 -9.32 -3.95
CA GLU A 109 19.95 -8.38 -4.94
C GLU A 109 19.01 -9.08 -5.94
N ARG A 110 19.37 -10.28 -6.41
CA ARG A 110 18.52 -11.07 -7.32
C ARG A 110 17.23 -11.52 -6.65
N ALA A 111 17.29 -12.06 -5.44
CA ALA A 111 16.10 -12.50 -4.70
C ALA A 111 15.14 -11.33 -4.44
N SER A 112 15.69 -10.15 -4.10
CA SER A 112 14.93 -8.92 -3.96
C SER A 112 14.22 -8.51 -5.26
N VAL A 113 14.93 -8.48 -6.39
CA VAL A 113 14.34 -8.10 -7.69
C VAL A 113 13.23 -9.07 -8.09
N VAL A 114 13.40 -10.36 -7.82
CA VAL A 114 12.36 -11.37 -8.05
C VAL A 114 11.13 -11.08 -7.19
N ALA A 115 11.29 -10.88 -5.88
CA ALA A 115 10.19 -10.59 -4.98
C ALA A 115 9.45 -9.30 -5.36
N GLN A 116 10.18 -8.24 -5.74
CA GLN A 116 9.61 -7.01 -6.25
C GLN A 116 8.83 -7.24 -7.55
N SER A 117 9.39 -7.98 -8.49
CA SER A 117 8.73 -8.30 -9.76
C SER A 117 7.44 -9.08 -9.56
N VAL A 118 7.45 -10.05 -8.63
CA VAL A 118 6.26 -10.82 -8.24
C VAL A 118 5.20 -9.90 -7.64
N ASN A 119 5.60 -9.07 -6.67
CA ASN A 119 4.72 -8.10 -6.03
C ASN A 119 4.09 -7.13 -7.04
N ALA A 120 4.88 -6.57 -7.96
CA ALA A 120 4.38 -5.66 -8.98
C ALA A 120 3.33 -6.32 -9.87
N ILE A 121 3.54 -7.58 -10.27
CA ILE A 121 2.56 -8.30 -11.11
C ILE A 121 1.31 -8.65 -10.30
N ILE A 122 1.43 -9.08 -9.05
CA ILE A 122 0.26 -9.32 -8.17
C ILE A 122 -0.54 -8.03 -8.01
N ALA A 123 0.11 -6.90 -7.71
CA ALA A 123 -0.53 -5.60 -7.61
C ALA A 123 -1.20 -5.16 -8.92
N SER A 124 -0.56 -5.39 -10.06
CA SER A 124 -1.16 -5.06 -11.35
C SER A 124 -2.43 -5.87 -11.69
N ARG A 125 -2.72 -6.93 -10.92
CA ARG A 125 -3.88 -7.81 -11.08
C ARG A 125 -4.93 -7.64 -9.98
N SER A 126 -4.67 -6.79 -8.99
CA SER A 126 -5.66 -6.49 -7.96
C SER A 126 -6.77 -5.63 -8.52
N GLU A 127 -7.89 -5.63 -7.80
CA GLU A 127 -9.02 -4.77 -8.12
C GLU A 127 -8.72 -3.31 -7.79
N VAL A 128 -8.16 -3.10 -6.60
CA VAL A 128 -7.79 -1.77 -6.11
C VAL A 128 -6.38 -1.81 -5.55
N PHE A 129 -5.59 -0.78 -5.87
CA PHE A 129 -4.25 -0.57 -5.34
C PHE A 129 -4.20 0.69 -4.47
N ILE A 130 -4.06 0.50 -3.15
CA ILE A 130 -3.99 1.58 -2.15
C ILE A 130 -2.53 1.84 -1.82
N SER A 131 -2.04 3.06 -2.02
CA SER A 131 -0.61 3.37 -1.86
C SER A 131 -0.33 4.87 -1.65
N PRO A 132 0.81 5.28 -1.04
CA PRO A 132 1.20 6.69 -0.96
C PRO A 132 1.34 7.31 -2.35
N GLY A 133 0.76 8.49 -2.56
CA GLY A 133 0.80 9.17 -3.86
C GLY A 133 2.22 9.51 -4.34
N ALA A 134 3.13 9.85 -3.42
CA ALA A 134 4.49 10.26 -3.73
C ALA A 134 5.49 9.10 -3.92
N SER A 135 5.06 7.82 -3.87
CA SER A 135 5.98 6.69 -4.03
C SER A 135 6.21 6.35 -5.50
N MET A 136 7.49 6.22 -5.91
CA MET A 136 7.84 5.71 -7.26
C MET A 136 7.23 4.33 -7.51
N TRP A 137 7.11 3.49 -6.48
CA TRP A 137 6.43 2.20 -6.57
C TRP A 137 4.96 2.35 -7.00
N THR A 138 4.27 3.38 -6.50
CA THR A 138 2.89 3.68 -6.89
C THR A 138 2.80 4.01 -8.37
N ILE A 139 3.68 4.88 -8.85
CA ILE A 139 3.71 5.29 -10.25
C ILE A 139 4.00 4.08 -11.15
N PHE A 140 4.96 3.24 -10.76
CA PHE A 140 5.32 2.04 -11.48
C PHE A 140 4.15 1.04 -11.59
N VAL A 141 3.54 0.68 -10.45
CA VAL A 141 2.41 -0.27 -10.43
C VAL A 141 1.20 0.29 -11.17
N GLN A 142 0.91 1.58 -11.01
CA GLN A 142 -0.17 2.23 -11.76
C GLN A 142 0.04 2.14 -13.28
N GLY A 143 1.27 2.37 -13.75
CA GLY A 143 1.62 2.19 -15.16
C GLY A 143 1.41 0.76 -15.64
N LEU A 144 1.72 -0.24 -14.80
CA LEU A 144 1.48 -1.66 -15.11
C LEU A 144 -0.02 -1.98 -15.20
N MET A 145 -0.82 -1.50 -14.25
CA MET A 145 -2.27 -1.68 -14.26
C MET A 145 -2.88 -1.14 -15.56
N HIS A 146 -2.56 0.11 -15.93
CA HIS A 146 -3.07 0.73 -17.16
C HIS A 146 -2.71 -0.06 -18.42
N ARG A 147 -1.48 -0.60 -18.52
CA ARG A 147 -1.07 -1.41 -19.68
C ARG A 147 -1.83 -2.74 -19.75
N LEU A 148 -2.02 -3.42 -18.62
CA LEU A 148 -2.75 -4.68 -18.59
C LEU A 148 -4.23 -4.49 -18.88
N ASP A 149 -4.83 -3.41 -18.40
CA ASP A 149 -6.23 -3.09 -18.68
C ASP A 149 -6.44 -2.68 -20.14
N GLY A 150 -5.52 -1.92 -20.73
CA GLY A 150 -5.54 -1.64 -22.17
C GLY A 150 -5.49 -2.91 -23.02
N HIS A 151 -4.67 -3.90 -22.63
CA HIS A 151 -4.63 -5.21 -23.30
C HIS A 151 -5.90 -6.05 -23.06
N ARG A 152 -6.51 -5.97 -21.87
CA ARG A 152 -7.77 -6.65 -21.56
C ARG A 152 -8.93 -6.05 -22.35
N MET A 153 -9.01 -4.73 -22.42
CA MET A 153 -10.03 -4.02 -23.20
C MET A 153 -9.89 -4.32 -24.69
N ALA A 154 -8.67 -4.31 -25.26
CA ALA A 154 -8.45 -4.69 -26.65
C ALA A 154 -8.85 -6.16 -26.96
N LYS A 155 -8.81 -7.04 -25.96
CA LYS A 155 -9.26 -8.42 -26.07
C LYS A 155 -10.77 -8.60 -25.81
N ALA A 156 -11.35 -7.78 -24.93
CA ALA A 156 -12.77 -7.76 -24.58
C ALA A 156 -13.62 -7.01 -25.62
N THR A 157 -13.04 -6.14 -26.44
CA THR A 157 -13.71 -5.65 -27.65
C THR A 157 -13.99 -6.76 -28.68
N ALA A 158 -13.46 -7.98 -28.47
CA ALA A 158 -13.85 -9.19 -29.19
C ALA A 158 -14.89 -10.08 -28.44
N SER A 159 -15.32 -9.72 -27.22
CA SER A 159 -16.32 -10.46 -26.43
C SER A 159 -16.90 -9.56 -25.31
N GLN A 160 -18.19 -9.19 -25.44
CA GLN A 160 -18.89 -8.26 -24.54
C GLN A 160 -18.89 -8.68 -23.05
N SER A 161 -18.79 -7.65 -22.18
CA SER A 161 -18.84 -7.65 -20.70
C SER A 161 -17.60 -8.25 -20.01
N SER A 162 -16.94 -7.63 -19.02
CA SER A 162 -17.43 -6.73 -17.96
C SER A 162 -16.30 -5.85 -17.40
N ARG A 163 -16.71 -4.79 -16.68
CA ARG A 163 -15.91 -3.81 -15.93
C ARG A 163 -14.87 -4.48 -15.02
N LEU A 164 -13.74 -3.78 -14.82
CA LEU A 164 -13.22 -3.29 -13.53
C LEU A 164 -11.98 -2.45 -13.87
N LEU A 165 -12.10 -1.12 -13.78
CA LEU A 165 -10.94 -0.24 -13.87
C LEU A 165 -10.18 -0.41 -12.56
N ALA A 166 -8.93 -0.85 -12.65
CA ALA A 166 -8.01 -0.78 -11.53
C ALA A 166 -8.04 0.62 -10.90
N GLU A 167 -8.56 0.73 -9.67
CA GLU A 167 -8.63 2.01 -8.97
C GLU A 167 -7.37 2.19 -8.11
N VAL A 168 -6.71 3.35 -8.23
CA VAL A 168 -5.57 3.70 -7.39
C VAL A 168 -6.02 4.70 -6.35
N HIS A 169 -6.11 4.27 -5.09
CA HIS A 169 -6.38 5.15 -3.97
C HIS A 169 -5.08 5.72 -3.45
N ARG A 170 -4.82 6.98 -3.78
CA ARG A 170 -3.66 7.72 -3.30
C ARG A 170 -3.97 8.34 -1.94
N LEU A 171 -3.28 7.88 -0.91
CA LEU A 171 -3.36 8.54 0.40
C LEU A 171 -2.64 9.90 0.35
N PRO A 172 -3.26 10.98 0.86
CA PRO A 172 -2.62 12.30 0.94
C PRO A 172 -1.33 12.26 1.75
N THR A 173 -0.37 13.10 1.37
CA THR A 173 0.94 13.22 2.02
C THR A 173 0.95 14.10 3.28
N ALA A 174 -0.20 14.58 3.75
CA ALA A 174 -0.44 15.14 5.08
C ALA A 174 -1.90 15.61 5.18
N TYR A 175 -2.53 15.41 6.34
CA TYR A 175 -3.55 16.36 6.84
C TYR A 175 -2.77 17.49 7.52
N PRO A 176 -3.11 18.78 7.34
CA PRO A 176 -2.63 19.79 8.26
C PRO A 176 -3.11 19.43 9.68
N PRO A 177 -2.33 19.68 10.74
CA PRO A 177 -2.83 19.53 12.10
C PRO A 177 -4.10 20.38 12.25
N PRO A 178 -5.10 19.94 13.05
CA PRO A 178 -6.27 20.76 13.31
C PRO A 178 -5.81 22.13 13.80
N SER A 179 -6.23 23.18 13.10
CA SER A 179 -6.02 24.55 13.53
C SER A 179 -6.63 24.70 14.92
N ASN A 180 -5.80 24.97 15.93
CA ASN A 180 -6.26 25.37 17.25
C ASN A 180 -6.99 26.71 17.14
N HIS A 181 -8.27 26.69 16.76
CA HIS A 181 -9.16 27.80 16.94
C HIS A 181 -9.91 27.64 18.27
N SER A 182 -9.76 28.68 19.08
CA SER A 182 -10.53 29.01 20.30
C SER A 182 -10.18 28.28 21.59
N ALA A 183 -9.39 28.96 22.40
CA ALA A 183 -9.87 29.33 23.73
C ALA A 183 -9.67 30.84 23.93
N ALA A 184 -10.76 31.57 23.77
CA ALA A 184 -10.92 32.89 24.33
C ALA A 184 -10.52 32.87 25.81
N LYS A 185 -9.67 33.81 26.23
CA LYS A 185 -9.67 34.26 27.62
C LYS A 185 -10.02 35.73 27.65
N HIS A 186 -11.25 35.93 28.12
CA HIS A 186 -11.77 37.16 28.70
C HIS A 186 -10.73 37.92 29.50
N GLY A 187 -10.81 39.24 29.38
CA GLY A 187 -9.88 40.16 29.99
C GLY A 187 -9.95 40.23 31.51
N LYS A 188 -8.93 40.90 32.05
CA LYS A 188 -9.04 41.68 33.27
C LYS A 188 -8.29 42.99 33.07
N ARG A 189 -9.05 44.06 33.31
CA ARG A 189 -8.60 45.45 33.44
C ARG A 189 -7.64 45.61 34.64
N ARG A 190 -6.74 46.59 34.48
CA ARG A 190 -6.17 47.55 35.46
C ARG A 190 -5.60 47.02 36.79
N ALA A 191 -4.35 47.38 37.05
CA ALA A 191 -4.02 48.37 38.07
C ALA A 191 -2.66 49.03 37.77
N SER A 192 -2.66 50.37 37.81
CA SER A 192 -1.52 51.27 37.88
C SER A 192 -1.00 51.35 39.32
N HIS A 193 0.32 51.38 39.51
CA HIS A 193 1.05 52.36 40.33
C HIS A 193 2.50 51.91 40.56
N ALA A 194 3.45 52.68 40.04
CA ALA A 194 4.60 53.22 40.76
C ALA A 194 5.06 54.44 39.95
#